data_AF-A0A352M1Q4-F1
#
_entry.id   AF-A0A352M1Q4-F1
#
_cell.length_a   1.000
_cell.length_b   1.000
_cell.length_c   1.000
_cell.angle_alpha   90.00
_cell.angle_beta   90.00
_cell.angle_gamma   90.00
#
_symmetry.space_group_name_H-M   'P 1'
#
loop_
_entity.id
_entity.type
_entity.pdbx_description
1 polymer ?
#
loop_
_entity_poly.entity_id
_entity_poly.type
_entity_poly.pdbx_seq_one_letter_code
_entity_poly.pdbx_strand_id
1 'polypeptide(L)'
;MKVIIRAAEYFEKVKAAAAVFNDGAIKAYPDIPFFLYTGNADKIDEFNHFFEGSGFYFLGLKDLNPIMQKAAKFNEPPENGATLSANSVIKSSYGVGVSKIATVADDTGFFVDRLNGEPGIYAGRYAGEPCDYEANRRLVVKNLEGCPDSERTAAFRCVITLRMPGSREALEFMGESRGSILKEKRPGNQFGYDPIFVPEGYQQAFSEMPLELKNNISHRGRAFQKLYDFLKESVEFS
;
A
#
# COMPACT_ATOMS: atom_id res chain seq x y z
N MET A 1 19.88 15.72 -3.59
CA MET A 1 20.22 15.93 -2.16
C MET A 1 19.60 14.78 -1.39
N LYS A 2 20.36 14.03 -0.58
CA LYS A 2 19.79 12.93 0.22
C LYS A 2 18.84 13.52 1.25
N VAL A 3 17.61 13.03 1.34
CA VAL A 3 16.67 13.43 2.40
C VAL A 3 17.22 12.86 3.71
N ILE A 4 17.43 13.71 4.71
CA ILE A 4 17.88 13.29 6.04
C ILE A 4 16.79 13.68 7.04
N ILE A 5 16.38 12.72 7.86
CA ILE A 5 15.38 12.87 8.91
C ILE A 5 16.10 12.73 10.25
N ARG A 6 16.35 13.84 10.93
CA ARG A 6 16.89 13.83 12.30
C ARG A 6 15.77 13.41 13.24
N ALA A 7 15.89 12.21 13.82
CA ALA A 7 14.78 11.54 14.50
C ALA A 7 14.25 12.37 15.67
N ALA A 8 15.15 12.95 16.50
CA ALA A 8 14.76 13.81 17.61
C ALA A 8 14.01 15.06 17.15
N GLU A 9 14.53 15.77 16.14
CA GLU A 9 13.88 16.98 15.59
C GLU A 9 12.52 16.66 14.95
N TYR A 10 12.42 15.53 14.26
CA TYR A 10 11.16 15.06 13.71
C TYR A 10 10.17 14.69 14.83
N PHE A 11 10.62 14.01 15.88
CA PHE A 11 9.79 13.63 17.02
C PHE A 11 9.25 14.85 17.79
N GLU A 12 10.02 15.95 17.91
CA GLU A 12 9.50 17.20 18.46
C GLU A 12 8.32 17.76 17.64
N LYS A 13 8.40 17.67 16.30
CA LYS A 13 7.29 18.08 15.41
C LYS A 13 6.07 17.14 15.55
N VAL A 14 6.31 15.84 15.73
CA VAL A 14 5.25 14.86 16.01
C VAL A 14 4.52 15.21 17.30
N LYS A 15 5.24 15.57 18.37
CA LYS A 15 4.60 15.99 19.65
C LYS A 15 3.71 17.21 19.47
N ALA A 16 4.09 18.16 18.62
CA ALA A 16 3.24 19.31 18.31
C ALA A 16 1.93 18.90 17.60
N ALA A 17 1.88 17.73 16.95
CA ALA A 17 0.70 17.15 16.33
C ALA A 17 -0.08 16.20 17.26
N ALA A 18 0.34 15.98 18.52
CA ALA A 18 -0.23 14.93 19.36
C ALA A 18 -1.75 15.03 19.57
N ALA A 19 -2.29 16.25 19.63
CA ALA A 19 -3.73 16.48 19.78
C ALA A 19 -4.58 15.93 18.60
N VAL A 20 -3.97 15.59 17.46
CA VAL A 20 -4.64 14.95 16.31
C VAL A 20 -4.95 13.47 16.58
N PHE A 21 -4.20 12.83 17.47
CA PHE A 21 -4.27 11.40 17.74
C PHE A 21 -4.98 11.10 19.08
N ASN A 22 -5.35 9.84 19.26
CA ASN A 22 -5.81 9.35 20.56
C ASN A 22 -4.68 9.40 21.59
N ASP A 23 -5.04 9.59 22.85
CA ASP A 23 -4.10 9.52 23.96
C ASP A 23 -3.37 8.17 23.96
N GLY A 24 -2.04 8.21 24.04
CA GLY A 24 -1.19 7.01 24.03
C GLY A 24 -0.88 6.42 22.65
N ALA A 25 -1.44 6.95 21.55
CA ALA A 25 -1.08 6.50 20.21
C ALA A 25 0.39 6.86 19.86
N ILE A 26 0.84 8.04 20.26
CA ILE A 26 2.24 8.44 20.11
C ILE A 26 3.06 7.81 21.24
N LYS A 27 3.95 6.88 20.89
CA LYS A 27 4.91 6.23 21.78
C LYS A 27 6.05 7.18 22.15
N ALA A 28 6.79 6.84 23.21
CA ALA A 28 7.97 7.60 23.60
C ALA A 28 9.13 7.40 22.60
N TYR A 29 9.97 8.44 22.44
CA TYR A 29 11.25 8.31 21.74
C TYR A 29 12.09 7.18 22.36
N PRO A 30 12.76 6.31 21.56
CA PRO A 30 13.12 6.48 20.15
C PRO A 30 12.13 5.92 19.12
N ASP A 31 10.93 5.47 19.50
CA ASP A 31 9.96 4.99 18.51
C ASP A 31 9.45 6.14 17.63
N ILE A 32 9.72 6.09 16.33
CA ILE A 32 9.39 7.14 15.38
C ILE A 32 8.09 6.81 14.63
N PRO A 33 7.02 7.60 14.83
CA PRO A 33 5.77 7.39 14.12
C PRO A 33 5.79 7.96 12.71
N PHE A 34 5.21 7.19 11.80
CA PHE A 34 4.69 7.64 10.53
C PHE A 34 3.18 7.42 10.51
N PHE A 35 2.48 8.14 9.65
CA PHE A 35 1.06 7.93 9.44
C PHE A 35 0.83 7.13 8.15
N LEU A 36 0.20 5.97 8.25
CA LEU A 36 -0.25 5.19 7.09
C LEU A 36 -1.69 5.55 6.74
N TYR A 37 -1.87 6.33 5.67
CA TYR A 37 -3.19 6.65 5.15
C TYR A 37 -3.72 5.50 4.28
N THR A 38 -4.56 4.66 4.86
CA THR A 38 -5.18 3.50 4.21
C THR A 38 -6.61 3.31 4.73
N GLY A 39 -7.54 3.00 3.83
CA GLY A 39 -8.88 2.54 4.19
C GLY A 39 -8.94 1.05 4.60
N ASN A 40 -7.86 0.29 4.37
CA ASN A 40 -7.75 -1.11 4.76
C ASN A 40 -7.02 -1.22 6.11
N ALA A 41 -7.75 -1.58 7.15
CA ALA A 41 -7.24 -1.70 8.52
C ALA A 41 -6.18 -2.80 8.66
N ASP A 42 -6.31 -3.91 7.94
CA ASP A 42 -5.41 -5.06 8.01
C ASP A 42 -3.99 -4.69 7.53
N LYS A 43 -3.88 -3.71 6.62
CA LYS A 43 -2.57 -3.22 6.15
C LYS A 43 -1.74 -2.61 7.27
N ILE A 44 -2.36 -1.97 8.28
CA ILE A 44 -1.61 -1.30 9.36
C ILE A 44 -0.86 -2.34 10.18
N ASP A 45 -1.52 -3.45 10.49
CA ASP A 45 -0.93 -4.50 11.32
C ASP A 45 0.16 -5.24 10.51
N GLU A 46 -0.06 -5.48 9.20
CA GLU A 46 0.99 -5.99 8.28
C GLU A 46 2.22 -5.06 8.23
N PHE A 47 2.02 -3.74 8.10
CA PHE A 47 3.11 -2.76 8.10
C PHE A 47 3.86 -2.78 9.43
N ASN A 48 3.18 -2.69 10.56
CA ASN A 48 3.83 -2.65 11.86
C ASN A 48 4.60 -3.93 12.16
N HIS A 49 4.09 -5.10 11.74
CA HIS A 49 4.84 -6.34 11.85
C HIS A 49 6.11 -6.34 10.98
N PHE A 50 6.03 -5.83 9.73
CA PHE A 50 7.20 -5.72 8.86
C PHE A 50 8.29 -4.79 9.41
N PHE A 51 7.89 -3.72 10.11
CA PHE A 51 8.80 -2.73 10.69
C PHE A 51 9.16 -3.00 12.16
N GLU A 52 8.79 -4.15 12.71
CA GLU A 52 9.06 -4.50 14.10
C GLU A 52 10.57 -4.47 14.40
N GLY A 53 10.95 -3.88 15.53
CA GLY A 53 12.35 -3.73 15.95
C GLY A 53 13.17 -2.70 15.15
N SER A 54 12.59 -2.00 14.17
CA SER A 54 13.30 -1.00 13.36
C SER A 54 13.43 0.38 14.03
N GLY A 55 12.67 0.63 15.10
CA GLY A 55 12.48 1.96 15.67
C GLY A 55 11.47 2.81 14.90
N PHE A 56 10.83 2.29 13.85
CA PHE A 56 9.73 2.92 13.12
C PHE A 56 8.42 2.19 13.42
N TYR A 57 7.32 2.95 13.49
CA TYR A 57 5.98 2.38 13.56
C TYR A 57 4.96 3.27 12.85
N PHE A 58 3.81 2.68 12.53
CA PHE A 58 2.78 3.30 11.70
C PHE A 58 1.47 3.43 12.46
N LEU A 59 1.00 4.67 12.54
CA LEU A 59 -0.33 5.04 12.99
C LEU A 59 -1.27 5.03 11.79
N GLY A 60 -2.49 4.57 11.94
CA GLY A 60 -3.52 4.62 10.90
C GLY A 60 -4.74 5.44 11.31
N LEU A 61 -5.79 5.36 10.50
CA LEU A 61 -7.04 6.10 10.74
C LEU A 61 -7.62 5.82 12.13
N LYS A 62 -7.52 4.58 12.64
CA LYS A 62 -8.00 4.18 13.98
C LYS A 62 -7.32 4.93 15.13
N ASP A 63 -6.11 5.43 14.90
CA ASP A 63 -5.29 6.08 15.92
C ASP A 63 -5.52 7.60 16.00
N LEU A 64 -6.23 8.17 15.03
CA LEU A 64 -6.66 9.57 15.08
C LEU A 64 -7.71 9.76 16.20
N ASN A 65 -7.85 10.97 16.73
CA ASN A 65 -8.97 11.26 17.63
C ASN A 65 -10.33 11.20 16.87
N PRO A 66 -11.48 11.01 17.55
CA PRO A 66 -12.77 10.83 16.88
C PRO A 66 -13.18 11.98 15.93
N ILE A 67 -12.81 13.22 16.25
CA ILE A 67 -13.10 14.39 15.41
C ILE A 67 -12.31 14.29 14.10
N MET A 68 -11.02 14.00 14.21
CA MET A 68 -10.12 13.88 13.07
C MET A 68 -10.43 12.63 12.22
N GLN A 69 -10.82 11.51 12.83
CA GLN A 69 -11.31 10.33 12.11
C GLN A 69 -12.51 10.66 11.22
N LYS A 70 -13.51 11.35 11.79
CA LYS A 70 -14.71 11.75 11.07
C LYS A 70 -14.39 12.73 9.93
N ALA A 71 -13.53 13.71 10.19
CA ALA A 71 -13.10 14.68 9.20
C ALA A 71 -12.31 14.01 8.05
N ALA A 72 -11.42 13.07 8.38
CA ALA A 72 -10.64 12.32 7.40
C ALA A 72 -11.53 11.55 6.43
N LYS A 73 -12.55 10.85 6.95
CA LYS A 73 -13.50 10.08 6.13
C LYS A 73 -14.43 10.96 5.30
N PHE A 74 -14.88 12.09 5.86
CA PHE A 74 -15.84 12.96 5.17
C PHE A 74 -15.20 13.76 4.02
N ASN A 75 -13.94 14.15 4.16
CA ASN A 75 -13.25 14.98 3.17
C ASN A 75 -12.23 14.20 2.32
N GLU A 76 -12.33 12.86 2.30
CA GLU A 76 -11.43 12.03 1.51
C GLU A 76 -11.52 12.41 0.02
N PRO A 77 -10.40 12.76 -0.63
CA PRO A 77 -10.41 13.16 -2.02
C PRO A 77 -10.71 11.97 -2.93
N PRO A 78 -11.38 12.19 -4.09
CA PRO A 78 -11.54 11.13 -5.08
C PRO A 78 -10.19 10.70 -5.65
N GLU A 79 -9.99 9.39 -5.79
CA GLU A 79 -8.83 8.79 -6.48
C GLU A 79 -9.02 8.89 -8.01
N ASN A 80 -8.85 10.09 -8.56
CA ASN A 80 -9.04 10.41 -9.98
C ASN A 80 -7.72 10.50 -10.77
N GLY A 81 -6.62 10.02 -10.20
CA GLY A 81 -5.32 9.99 -10.87
C GLY A 81 -5.32 9.00 -12.04
N ALA A 82 -4.57 9.32 -13.08
CA ALA A 82 -4.38 8.44 -14.25
C ALA A 82 -3.36 7.31 -14.00
N THR A 83 -2.67 7.31 -12.86
CA THR A 83 -1.62 6.35 -12.51
C THR A 83 -1.68 6.00 -11.02
N LEU A 84 -1.09 4.85 -10.66
CA LEU A 84 -0.92 4.45 -9.25
C LEU A 84 -0.16 5.52 -8.45
N SER A 85 0.88 6.10 -9.06
CA SER A 85 1.66 7.22 -8.52
C SER A 85 0.75 8.42 -8.19
N ALA A 86 -0.07 8.87 -9.14
CA ALA A 86 -0.96 10.00 -8.94
C ALA A 86 -1.95 9.76 -7.77
N ASN A 87 -2.56 8.57 -7.69
CA ASN A 87 -3.47 8.23 -6.60
C ASN A 87 -2.75 8.13 -5.24
N SER A 88 -1.56 7.51 -5.20
CA SER A 88 -0.74 7.38 -4.00
C SER A 88 -0.28 8.76 -3.50
N VAL A 89 0.04 9.68 -4.41
CA VAL A 89 0.37 11.08 -4.10
C VAL A 89 -0.84 11.86 -3.57
N ILE A 90 -2.02 11.70 -4.17
CA ILE A 90 -3.26 12.32 -3.68
C ILE A 90 -3.51 11.89 -2.23
N LYS A 91 -3.47 10.58 -1.97
CA LYS A 91 -3.67 9.99 -0.64
C LYS A 91 -2.64 10.47 0.39
N SER A 92 -1.35 10.41 0.06
CA SER A 92 -0.29 10.84 0.99
C SER A 92 -0.37 12.35 1.28
N SER A 93 -0.70 13.17 0.28
CA SER A 93 -0.90 14.61 0.45
C SER A 93 -2.06 14.92 1.40
N TYR A 94 -3.18 14.22 1.22
CA TYR A 94 -4.32 14.35 2.10
C TYR A 94 -4.01 13.86 3.52
N GLY A 95 -3.36 12.70 3.65
CA GLY A 95 -3.00 12.14 4.94
C GLY A 95 -2.00 13.00 5.73
N VAL A 96 -1.07 13.72 5.07
CA VAL A 96 -0.24 14.75 5.74
C VAL A 96 -1.13 15.89 6.27
N GLY A 97 -2.13 16.31 5.48
CA GLY A 97 -3.09 17.33 5.89
C GLY A 97 -3.91 16.93 7.12
N VAL A 98 -4.26 15.65 7.24
CA VAL A 98 -5.00 15.07 8.36
C VAL A 98 -4.12 14.87 9.58
N SER A 99 -3.01 14.14 9.44
CA SER A 99 -2.18 13.66 10.54
C SER A 99 -1.16 14.67 11.05
N LYS A 100 -0.81 15.65 10.21
CA LYS A 100 0.26 16.65 10.43
C LYS A 100 1.67 16.05 10.60
N ILE A 101 1.85 14.75 10.43
CA ILE A 101 3.14 14.05 10.49
C ILE A 101 3.49 13.43 9.13
N ALA A 102 4.70 12.87 9.01
CA ALA A 102 5.11 12.22 7.77
C ALA A 102 4.15 11.08 7.43
N THR A 103 3.60 11.12 6.23
CA THR A 103 2.54 10.20 5.81
C THR A 103 3.03 9.30 4.70
N VAL A 104 2.72 8.02 4.84
CA VAL A 104 2.82 6.98 3.84
C VAL A 104 1.43 6.67 3.31
N ALA A 105 1.28 6.53 2.00
CA ALA A 105 0.09 5.98 1.37
C ALA A 105 0.49 5.01 0.25
N ASP A 106 -0.39 4.08 -0.09
CA ASP A 106 -0.15 3.14 -1.18
C ASP A 106 -1.30 3.14 -2.20
N ASP A 107 -0.95 2.87 -3.46
CA ASP A 107 -1.92 2.46 -4.48
C ASP A 107 -1.46 1.17 -5.15
N THR A 108 -2.40 0.29 -5.47
CA THR A 108 -2.12 -1.03 -6.03
C THR A 108 -2.99 -1.29 -7.24
N GLY A 109 -2.40 -1.85 -8.29
CA GLY A 109 -3.10 -2.27 -9.49
C GLY A 109 -2.71 -3.68 -9.92
N PHE A 110 -3.51 -4.22 -10.84
CA PHE A 110 -3.31 -5.51 -11.47
C PHE A 110 -3.35 -5.32 -12.98
N PHE A 111 -2.26 -5.62 -13.67
CA PHE A 111 -2.07 -5.27 -15.08
C PHE A 111 -1.91 -6.54 -15.89
N VAL A 112 -2.85 -6.82 -16.80
CA VAL A 112 -2.81 -8.01 -17.66
C VAL A 112 -2.30 -7.61 -19.03
N ASP A 113 -1.21 -8.24 -19.47
CA ASP A 113 -0.50 -7.83 -20.69
C ASP A 113 -1.41 -7.97 -21.93
N ARG A 114 -2.14 -9.10 -22.03
CA ARG A 114 -3.05 -9.36 -23.16
C ARG A 114 -4.29 -8.46 -23.21
N LEU A 115 -4.62 -7.82 -22.07
CA LEU A 115 -5.73 -6.87 -21.96
C LEU A 115 -5.24 -5.42 -21.99
N ASN A 116 -4.08 -5.16 -22.60
CA ASN A 116 -3.48 -3.83 -22.69
C ASN A 116 -3.31 -3.15 -21.31
N GLY A 117 -3.03 -3.93 -20.27
CA GLY A 117 -2.84 -3.45 -18.91
C GLY A 117 -4.11 -3.33 -18.07
N GLU A 118 -5.30 -3.64 -18.61
CA GLU A 118 -6.50 -3.77 -17.79
C GLU A 118 -6.38 -4.95 -16.80
N PRO A 119 -7.02 -4.88 -15.61
CA PRO A 119 -7.84 -3.78 -15.07
C PRO A 119 -7.05 -2.53 -14.64
N GLY A 120 -5.74 -2.65 -14.48
CA GLY A 120 -4.82 -1.59 -14.12
C GLY A 120 -5.16 -0.96 -12.76
N ILE A 121 -5.28 0.38 -12.74
CA ILE A 121 -5.63 1.15 -11.55
C ILE A 121 -7.08 0.92 -11.09
N TYR A 122 -7.91 0.30 -11.93
CA TYR A 122 -9.32 -0.03 -11.63
C TYR A 122 -9.49 -1.43 -11.05
N ALA A 123 -8.39 -2.10 -10.67
CA ALA A 123 -8.37 -3.46 -10.12
C ALA A 123 -9.39 -3.72 -8.99
N GLY A 124 -9.67 -2.75 -8.13
CA GLY A 124 -10.68 -2.89 -7.07
C GLY A 124 -12.13 -2.96 -7.57
N ARG A 125 -12.42 -2.35 -8.72
CA ARG A 125 -13.76 -2.09 -9.26
C ARG A 125 -13.93 -2.48 -10.73
N TYR A 126 -13.15 -3.46 -11.20
CA TYR A 126 -13.11 -3.82 -12.62
C TYR A 126 -14.47 -4.28 -13.16
N ALA A 127 -15.23 -5.01 -12.35
CA ALA A 127 -16.59 -5.46 -12.65
C ALA A 127 -17.68 -4.46 -12.24
N GLY A 128 -17.32 -3.22 -11.90
CA GLY A 128 -18.24 -2.17 -11.47
C GLY A 128 -18.42 -2.11 -9.94
N GLU A 129 -19.41 -1.30 -9.54
CA GLU A 129 -19.81 -1.13 -8.14
C GLU A 129 -21.10 -1.92 -7.85
N PRO A 130 -21.26 -2.52 -6.65
CA PRO A 130 -20.27 -2.53 -5.57
C PRO A 130 -19.05 -3.41 -5.90
N CYS A 131 -17.89 -3.04 -5.36
CA CYS A 131 -16.66 -3.82 -5.49
C CYS A 131 -16.87 -5.30 -5.06
N ASP A 132 -16.61 -6.24 -5.99
CA ASP A 132 -16.68 -7.69 -5.76
C ASP A 132 -15.45 -8.37 -6.37
N TYR A 133 -14.59 -8.93 -5.51
CA TYR A 133 -13.37 -9.60 -5.95
C TYR A 133 -13.64 -10.81 -6.85
N GLU A 134 -14.72 -11.56 -6.61
CA GLU A 134 -15.05 -12.71 -7.45
C GLU A 134 -15.54 -12.26 -8.82
N ALA A 135 -16.38 -11.22 -8.88
CA ALA A 135 -16.80 -10.64 -10.15
C ALA A 135 -15.60 -10.09 -10.95
N ASN A 136 -14.68 -9.38 -10.28
CA ASN A 136 -13.45 -8.87 -10.88
C ASN A 136 -12.58 -9.99 -11.46
N ARG A 137 -12.38 -11.09 -10.72
CA ARG A 137 -11.62 -12.27 -11.19
C ARG A 137 -12.29 -12.92 -12.38
N ARG A 138 -13.60 -13.17 -12.33
CA ARG A 138 -14.36 -13.76 -13.43
C ARG A 138 -14.25 -12.92 -14.70
N LEU A 139 -14.36 -11.60 -14.58
CA LEU A 139 -14.27 -10.71 -15.74
C LEU A 139 -12.89 -10.77 -16.41
N VAL A 140 -11.80 -10.77 -15.62
CA VAL A 140 -10.44 -10.97 -16.15
C VAL A 140 -10.30 -12.31 -16.86
N VAL A 141 -10.73 -13.41 -16.22
CA VAL A 141 -10.63 -14.75 -16.79
C VAL A 141 -11.43 -14.87 -18.09
N LYS A 142 -12.67 -14.34 -18.10
CA LYS A 142 -13.54 -14.28 -19.27
C LYS A 142 -12.90 -13.49 -20.42
N ASN A 143 -12.32 -12.33 -20.13
CA ASN A 143 -11.67 -11.49 -21.14
C ASN A 143 -10.39 -12.15 -21.72
N LEU A 144 -9.88 -13.20 -21.07
CA LEU A 144 -8.77 -14.03 -21.54
C LEU A 144 -9.23 -15.36 -22.15
N GLU A 145 -10.52 -15.57 -22.42
CA GLU A 145 -11.00 -16.75 -23.13
C GLU A 145 -10.35 -16.86 -24.52
N GLY A 146 -9.91 -18.07 -24.90
CA GLY A 146 -9.17 -18.30 -26.14
C GLY A 146 -7.70 -17.86 -26.13
N CYS A 147 -7.23 -17.16 -25.09
CA CYS A 147 -5.83 -16.81 -24.93
C CYS A 147 -4.97 -18.04 -24.57
N PRO A 148 -3.87 -18.33 -25.31
CA PRO A 148 -2.93 -19.38 -24.94
C PRO A 148 -2.32 -19.16 -23.57
N ASP A 149 -2.02 -20.22 -22.82
CA ASP A 149 -1.51 -20.11 -21.44
C ASP A 149 -0.20 -19.32 -21.34
N SER A 150 0.65 -19.38 -22.39
CA SER A 150 1.89 -18.61 -22.49
C SER A 150 1.70 -17.10 -22.61
N GLU A 151 0.50 -16.63 -22.99
CA GLU A 151 0.16 -15.21 -23.15
C GLU A 151 -0.70 -14.66 -22.00
N ARG A 152 -1.04 -15.50 -21.01
CA ARG A 152 -1.82 -15.09 -19.82
C ARG A 152 -0.93 -14.42 -18.77
N THR A 153 -0.03 -13.52 -19.17
CA THR A 153 0.91 -12.86 -18.28
C THR A 153 0.31 -11.61 -17.65
N ALA A 154 0.68 -11.36 -16.40
CA ALA A 154 0.21 -10.20 -15.64
C ALA A 154 1.24 -9.75 -14.61
N ALA A 155 1.04 -8.55 -14.08
CA ALA A 155 1.80 -8.03 -12.97
C ALA A 155 0.90 -7.35 -11.95
N PHE A 156 1.11 -7.66 -10.68
CA PHE A 156 0.72 -6.74 -9.62
C PHE A 156 1.75 -5.64 -9.49
N ARG A 157 1.29 -4.41 -9.28
CA ARG A 157 2.16 -3.24 -9.03
C ARG A 157 1.65 -2.48 -7.82
N CYS A 158 2.56 -2.03 -6.97
CA CYS A 158 2.29 -1.15 -5.84
C CYS A 158 3.19 0.08 -5.95
N VAL A 159 2.63 1.26 -5.70
CA VAL A 159 3.38 2.49 -5.48
C VAL A 159 3.09 3.01 -4.08
N ILE A 160 4.14 3.10 -3.27
CA ILE A 160 4.08 3.68 -1.93
C ILE A 160 4.68 5.06 -1.99
N THR A 161 3.95 6.05 -1.50
CA THR A 161 4.42 7.42 -1.42
C THR A 161 4.65 7.83 0.02
N LEU A 162 5.87 8.25 0.35
CA LEU A 162 6.19 8.97 1.58
C LEU A 162 6.18 10.47 1.30
N ARG A 163 5.45 11.22 2.12
CA ARG A 163 5.42 12.68 2.07
C ARG A 163 5.68 13.28 3.45
N MET A 164 6.63 14.22 3.49
CA MET A 164 6.96 14.98 4.69
C MET A 164 6.03 16.21 4.83
N PRO A 165 5.64 16.61 6.06
CA PRO A 165 4.88 17.83 6.28
C PRO A 165 5.59 19.06 5.70
N GLY A 166 4.84 19.89 4.97
CA GLY A 166 5.36 21.10 4.33
C GLY A 166 6.24 20.88 3.09
N SER A 167 6.56 19.62 2.73
CA SER A 167 7.31 19.33 1.50
C SER A 167 6.39 19.23 0.29
N ARG A 168 6.83 19.82 -0.83
CA ARG A 168 6.22 19.59 -2.15
C ARG A 168 6.64 18.25 -2.75
N GLU A 169 7.83 17.76 -2.39
CA GLU A 169 8.36 16.49 -2.88
C GLU A 169 7.60 15.31 -2.28
N ALA A 170 7.35 14.31 -3.12
CA ALA A 170 6.86 12.99 -2.75
C ALA A 170 7.93 11.96 -3.11
N LEU A 171 8.26 11.08 -2.18
CA LEU A 171 9.20 9.99 -2.39
C LEU A 171 8.41 8.72 -2.69
N GLU A 172 8.68 8.10 -3.82
CA GLU A 172 7.90 6.96 -4.31
C GLU A 172 8.73 5.68 -4.34
N PHE A 173 8.14 4.61 -3.82
CA PHE A 173 8.74 3.29 -3.73
C PHE A 173 7.84 2.31 -4.47
N MET A 174 8.35 1.78 -5.58
CA MET A 174 7.59 0.90 -6.46
C MET A 174 7.96 -0.55 -6.23
N GLY A 175 6.96 -1.42 -6.16
CA GLY A 175 7.16 -2.86 -6.20
C GLY A 175 6.29 -3.50 -7.28
N GLU A 176 6.85 -4.52 -7.93
CA GLU A 176 6.16 -5.29 -8.97
C GLU A 176 6.32 -6.77 -8.64
N SER A 177 5.27 -7.56 -8.91
CA SER A 177 5.35 -9.02 -8.95
C SER A 177 4.72 -9.48 -10.26
N ARG A 178 5.54 -10.02 -11.16
CA ARG A 178 5.10 -10.62 -12.41
C ARG A 178 4.68 -12.08 -12.19
N GLY A 179 3.84 -12.58 -13.09
CA GLY A 179 3.29 -13.91 -13.02
C GLY A 179 2.33 -14.23 -14.16
N SER A 180 1.59 -15.31 -13.99
CA SER A 180 0.58 -15.77 -14.94
C SER A 180 -0.80 -15.91 -14.30
N ILE A 181 -1.82 -15.85 -15.15
CA ILE A 181 -3.22 -15.95 -14.76
C ILE A 181 -3.75 -17.34 -15.07
N LEU A 182 -4.27 -18.00 -14.04
CA LEU A 182 -4.94 -19.29 -14.15
C LEU A 182 -6.29 -19.16 -14.86
N LYS A 183 -6.74 -20.26 -15.47
CA LYS A 183 -8.10 -20.39 -16.02
C LYS A 183 -9.14 -20.61 -14.92
N GLU A 184 -8.72 -21.24 -13.82
CA GLU A 184 -9.56 -21.55 -12.67
C GLU A 184 -8.88 -21.08 -11.39
N LYS A 185 -9.68 -20.64 -10.42
CA LYS A 185 -9.16 -20.14 -9.14
C LYS A 185 -8.68 -21.28 -8.25
N ARG A 186 -7.62 -21.03 -7.50
CA ARG A 186 -7.08 -21.90 -6.47
C ARG A 186 -7.75 -21.66 -5.11
N PRO A 187 -7.68 -22.65 -4.19
CA PRO A 187 -8.17 -22.48 -2.82
C PRO A 187 -7.29 -21.53 -2.00
N GLY A 188 -7.66 -21.33 -0.73
CA GLY A 188 -6.95 -20.45 0.20
C GLY A 188 -7.62 -19.09 0.33
N ASN A 189 -6.82 -18.03 0.54
CA ASN A 189 -7.38 -16.68 0.73
C ASN A 189 -8.12 -16.20 -0.54
N GLN A 190 -9.21 -15.45 -0.39
CA GLN A 190 -10.06 -15.02 -1.51
C GLN A 190 -9.88 -13.52 -1.84
N PHE A 191 -8.74 -12.94 -1.47
CA PHE A 191 -8.47 -11.52 -1.62
C PHE A 191 -8.09 -11.16 -3.07
N GLY A 192 -8.68 -10.09 -3.61
CA GLY A 192 -8.27 -9.50 -4.89
C GLY A 192 -8.15 -10.50 -6.04
N TYR A 193 -6.99 -10.58 -6.68
CA TYR A 193 -6.71 -11.54 -7.77
C TYR A 193 -5.82 -12.70 -7.35
N ASP A 194 -5.50 -12.82 -6.05
CA ASP A 194 -4.60 -13.85 -5.53
C ASP A 194 -5.00 -15.28 -5.92
N PRO A 195 -6.29 -15.67 -5.93
CA PRO A 195 -6.72 -17.01 -6.34
C PRO A 195 -6.40 -17.40 -7.78
N ILE A 196 -6.20 -16.44 -8.67
CA ILE A 196 -5.96 -16.71 -10.09
C ILE A 196 -4.56 -16.32 -10.53
N PHE A 197 -3.69 -15.88 -9.63
CA PHE A 197 -2.36 -15.37 -9.97
C PHE A 197 -1.25 -16.26 -9.41
N VAL A 198 -0.40 -16.77 -10.30
CA VAL A 198 0.81 -17.53 -9.96
C VAL A 198 2.02 -16.65 -10.21
N PRO A 199 2.82 -16.28 -9.20
CA PRO A 199 4.00 -15.45 -9.39
C PRO A 199 5.10 -16.23 -10.15
N GLU A 200 5.92 -15.50 -10.90
CA GLU A 200 7.06 -16.08 -11.62
C GLU A 200 7.98 -16.89 -10.68
N GLY A 201 8.36 -18.10 -11.11
CA GLY A 201 9.21 -19.00 -10.33
C GLY A 201 8.46 -19.90 -9.35
N TYR A 202 7.12 -19.82 -9.28
CA TYR A 202 6.30 -20.64 -8.39
C TYR A 202 5.23 -21.42 -9.17
N GLN A 203 4.69 -22.47 -8.54
CA GLN A 203 3.55 -23.24 -9.06
C GLN A 203 2.24 -22.97 -8.29
N GLN A 204 2.35 -22.43 -7.07
CA GLN A 204 1.22 -22.11 -6.21
C GLN A 204 0.68 -20.73 -6.55
N ALA A 205 -0.63 -20.54 -6.47
CA ALA A 205 -1.22 -19.21 -6.53
C ALA A 205 -0.93 -18.43 -5.25
N PHE A 206 -0.96 -17.10 -5.32
CA PHE A 206 -0.85 -16.26 -4.13
C PHE A 206 -1.90 -16.59 -3.05
N SER A 207 -3.07 -17.11 -3.44
CA SER A 207 -4.10 -17.53 -2.48
C SER A 207 -3.67 -18.68 -1.57
N GLU A 208 -2.80 -19.55 -2.08
CA GLU A 208 -2.32 -20.78 -1.44
C GLU A 208 -1.04 -20.55 -0.62
N MET A 209 -0.39 -19.41 -0.79
CA MET A 209 0.87 -19.10 -0.12
C MET A 209 0.64 -18.65 1.32
N PRO A 210 1.51 -19.08 2.26
CA PRO A 210 1.59 -18.44 3.57
C PRO A 210 1.88 -16.95 3.44
N LEU A 211 1.33 -16.15 4.37
CA LEU A 211 1.46 -14.70 4.34
C LEU A 211 2.93 -14.23 4.32
N GLU A 212 3.79 -14.86 5.12
CA GLU A 212 5.23 -14.56 5.17
C GLU A 212 5.92 -14.75 3.82
N LEU A 213 5.67 -15.87 3.14
CA LEU A 213 6.23 -16.15 1.82
C LEU A 213 5.71 -15.14 0.79
N LYS A 214 4.40 -14.88 0.79
CA LYS A 214 3.78 -13.90 -0.11
C LYS A 214 4.39 -12.51 0.12
N ASN A 215 4.58 -12.09 1.36
CA ASN A 215 5.16 -10.78 1.67
C ASN A 215 6.56 -10.63 1.07
N ASN A 216 7.40 -11.67 1.09
CA ASN A 216 8.75 -11.61 0.53
C ASN A 216 8.79 -11.40 -1.00
N ILE A 217 7.79 -11.90 -1.73
CA ILE A 217 7.81 -11.87 -3.21
C ILE A 217 6.77 -10.93 -3.83
N SER A 218 5.78 -10.50 -3.06
CA SER A 218 4.70 -9.65 -3.55
C SER A 218 5.20 -8.25 -3.92
N HIS A 219 4.48 -7.64 -4.85
CA HIS A 219 4.59 -6.23 -5.21
C HIS A 219 4.57 -5.30 -3.99
N ARG A 220 3.70 -5.57 -3.00
CA ARG A 220 3.60 -4.75 -1.78
C ARG A 220 4.82 -4.91 -0.88
N GLY A 221 5.22 -6.15 -0.55
CA GLY A 221 6.39 -6.35 0.29
C GLY A 221 7.69 -5.86 -0.35
N ARG A 222 7.82 -5.97 -1.68
CA ARG A 222 8.93 -5.32 -2.42
C ARG A 222 8.92 -3.80 -2.29
N ALA A 223 7.75 -3.16 -2.29
CA ALA A 223 7.64 -1.72 -2.06
C ALA A 223 7.93 -1.34 -0.60
N PHE A 224 7.49 -2.16 0.38
CA PHE A 224 7.79 -2.00 1.80
C PHE A 224 9.28 -2.08 2.07
N GLN A 225 9.97 -3.07 1.51
CA GLN A 225 11.41 -3.23 1.66
C GLN A 225 12.15 -1.98 1.18
N LYS A 226 11.75 -1.41 0.03
CA LYS A 226 12.37 -0.18 -0.48
C LYS A 226 12.13 1.03 0.42
N LEU A 227 10.93 1.17 0.99
CA LEU A 227 10.64 2.21 1.98
C LEU A 227 11.49 2.00 3.25
N TYR A 228 11.58 0.76 3.72
CA TYR A 228 12.38 0.39 4.89
C TYR A 228 13.86 0.74 4.71
N ASP A 229 14.45 0.34 3.58
CA ASP A 229 15.85 0.61 3.26
C ASP A 229 16.09 2.12 3.23
N PHE A 230 15.19 2.88 2.59
CA PHE A 230 15.25 4.33 2.57
C PHE A 230 15.20 4.94 3.98
N LEU A 231 14.24 4.53 4.83
CA LEU A 231 14.11 5.07 6.18
C LEU A 231 15.33 4.74 7.04
N LYS A 232 15.84 3.51 6.94
CA LYS A 232 17.06 3.08 7.64
C LYS A 232 18.29 3.90 7.24
N GLU A 233 18.39 4.27 5.97
CA GLU A 233 19.50 5.09 5.47
C GLU A 233 19.33 6.59 5.72
N SER A 234 18.10 7.05 5.92
CA SER A 234 17.76 8.47 5.94
C SER A 234 17.42 8.99 7.34
N VAL A 235 17.06 8.12 8.29
CA VAL A 235 16.74 8.50 9.66
C VAL A 235 17.97 8.38 10.55
N GLU A 236 18.35 9.49 11.17
CA GLU A 236 19.46 9.58 12.12
C GLU A 236 18.90 9.67 13.55
N PHE A 237 19.14 8.65 14.38
CA PHE A 237 18.69 8.58 15.78
C PHE A 237 19.56 9.38 16.77
N SER A 238 20.60 10.06 16.27
CA SER A 238 21.54 10.86 17.06
C SER A 238 20.89 12.05 17.76
#